data_AF-A0AA38HVD1-F1
#
_entry.id   AF-A0AA38HVD1-F1
#
_cell.length_a   1.000
_cell.length_b   1.000
_cell.length_c   1.000
_cell.angle_alpha   90.00
_cell.angle_beta   90.00
_cell.angle_gamma   90.00
#
_symmetry.space_group_name_H-M   'P 1'
#
loop_
_entity.id
_entity.type
_entity.pdbx_description
1 polymer ?
#
loop_
_entity_poly.entity_id
_entity_poly.type
_entity_poly.pdbx_seq_one_letter_code
_entity_poly.pdbx_strand_id
1 'polypeptide(L)'
;MAKDMGKGDRERDMEVIVQFLQFILHLWHEQLQSRPAEERRGIRAKQAWATYTQTQDYLIPLLRKLKTLTLPEDITDNLTEIIGHLLNANNSRASDVYLQMAIGNGPCPFVMNDVTKRKYIQGLKRLMFKCQEYYPPDPSRCAEYAPKRDKFLYTCNLTIFCM
;
A
#
# COMPACT_ATOMS: atom_id res chain seq x y z
N MET A 1 -4.95 -15.18 -3.70
CA MET A 1 -3.77 -14.28 -3.55
C MET A 1 -2.79 -14.73 -2.49
N ALA A 2 -3.20 -15.06 -1.25
CA ALA A 2 -2.26 -15.35 -0.15
C ALA A 2 -1.64 -16.76 -0.11
N LYS A 3 -2.26 -17.77 -0.75
CA LYS A 3 -1.94 -19.19 -0.51
C LYS A 3 -0.52 -19.63 -0.93
N ASP A 4 0.14 -18.83 -1.78
CA ASP A 4 1.46 -19.12 -2.35
C ASP A 4 2.48 -17.99 -2.17
N MET A 5 2.16 -16.96 -1.38
CA MET A 5 3.05 -15.83 -1.13
C MET A 5 4.24 -16.26 -0.26
N GLY A 6 5.47 -15.89 -0.64
CA GLY A 6 6.69 -16.23 0.09
C GLY A 6 7.19 -17.67 -0.11
N LYS A 7 6.75 -18.37 -1.16
CA LYS A 7 7.21 -19.73 -1.50
C LYS A 7 8.40 -19.78 -2.47
N GLY A 8 9.06 -18.64 -2.71
CA GLY A 8 10.28 -18.55 -3.51
C GLY A 8 10.10 -18.05 -4.95
N ASP A 9 8.88 -17.67 -5.35
CA ASP A 9 8.64 -16.98 -6.62
C ASP A 9 8.54 -15.46 -6.39
N ARG A 10 9.69 -14.80 -6.51
CA ARG A 10 9.82 -13.37 -6.24
C ARG A 10 9.01 -12.50 -7.19
N GLU A 11 8.91 -12.89 -8.46
CA GLU A 11 8.12 -12.12 -9.44
C GLU A 11 6.64 -12.16 -9.06
N ARG A 12 6.17 -13.34 -8.69
CA ARG A 12 4.80 -13.52 -8.20
C ARG A 12 4.55 -12.76 -6.90
N ASP A 13 5.49 -12.76 -5.96
CA ASP A 13 5.37 -12.02 -4.70
C ASP A 13 5.28 -10.51 -4.97
N MET A 14 6.13 -9.96 -5.85
CA MET A 14 6.07 -8.56 -6.26
C MET A 14 4.74 -8.21 -6.94
N GLU A 15 4.21 -9.08 -7.79
CA GLU A 15 2.89 -8.90 -8.40
C GLU A 15 1.77 -8.86 -7.36
N VAL A 16 1.79 -9.78 -6.39
CA VAL A 16 0.79 -9.83 -5.31
C VAL A 16 0.87 -8.58 -4.45
N ILE A 17 2.07 -8.10 -4.12
CA ILE A 17 2.26 -6.82 -3.40
C ILE A 17 1.64 -5.66 -4.19
N VAL A 18 1.93 -5.57 -5.49
CA VAL A 18 1.36 -4.52 -6.36
C VAL A 18 -0.16 -4.58 -6.35
N GLN A 19 -0.73 -5.76 -6.56
CA GLN A 19 -2.17 -5.96 -6.58
C GLN A 19 -2.81 -5.55 -5.25
N PHE A 20 -2.21 -5.95 -4.13
CA PHE A 20 -2.70 -5.60 -2.79
C PHE A 20 -2.65 -4.10 -2.51
N LEU A 21 -1.52 -3.44 -2.80
CA LEU A 21 -1.37 -1.99 -2.60
C LEU A 21 -2.36 -1.19 -3.47
N GLN A 22 -2.54 -1.60 -4.73
CA GLN A 22 -3.53 -0.98 -5.62
C GLN A 22 -4.96 -1.19 -5.11
N PHE A 23 -5.25 -2.36 -4.57
CA PHE A 23 -6.57 -2.69 -4.04
C PHE A 23 -6.95 -1.82 -2.83
N ILE A 24 -6.07 -1.68 -1.83
CA ILE A 24 -6.34 -0.80 -0.67
C ILE A 24 -6.47 0.66 -1.10
N LEU A 25 -5.67 1.13 -2.06
CA LEU A 25 -5.80 2.48 -2.62
C LEU A 25 -7.16 2.68 -3.29
N HIS A 26 -7.64 1.69 -4.02
CA HIS A 26 -8.95 1.74 -4.67
C HIS A 26 -10.09 1.81 -3.64
N LEU A 27 -10.08 0.93 -2.63
CA LEU A 27 -11.06 0.97 -1.55
C LEU A 27 -11.07 2.31 -0.82
N TRP A 28 -9.90 2.90 -0.59
CA TRP A 28 -9.80 4.21 0.02
C TRP A 28 -10.37 5.31 -0.88
N HIS A 29 -10.12 5.25 -2.18
CA HIS A 29 -10.73 6.16 -3.14
C HIS A 29 -12.26 6.07 -3.14
N GLU A 30 -12.81 4.85 -3.20
CA GLU A 30 -14.25 4.60 -3.15
C GLU A 30 -14.87 5.11 -1.84
N GLN A 31 -14.22 4.91 -0.69
CA GLN A 31 -14.67 5.46 0.60
C GLN A 31 -14.69 7.00 0.59
N LEU A 32 -13.73 7.64 -0.08
CA LEU A 32 -13.69 9.10 -0.17
C LEU A 32 -14.74 9.64 -1.16
N GLN A 33 -15.01 8.90 -2.24
CA GLN A 33 -16.02 9.24 -3.23
C GLN A 33 -17.44 8.96 -2.77
N SER A 34 -17.70 7.94 -1.95
CA SER A 34 -19.05 7.59 -1.49
C SER A 34 -19.62 8.55 -0.44
N ARG A 35 -18.78 9.43 0.14
CA ARG A 35 -19.21 10.43 1.13
C ARG A 35 -20.28 11.36 0.56
N PRO A 36 -21.33 11.73 1.32
CA PRO A 36 -22.34 12.68 0.86
C PRO A 36 -21.76 14.09 0.68
N ALA A 37 -22.37 14.89 -0.21
CA ALA A 37 -21.85 16.21 -0.62
C ALA A 37 -21.63 17.20 0.55
N GLU A 38 -22.40 17.05 1.62
CA GLU A 38 -22.29 17.89 2.82
C GLU A 38 -21.02 17.61 3.62
N GLU A 39 -20.66 16.33 3.76
CA GLU A 39 -19.42 15.91 4.43
C GLU A 39 -18.18 16.22 3.61
N ARG A 40 -18.29 16.19 2.26
CA ARG A 40 -17.17 16.51 1.35
C ARG A 40 -16.63 17.94 1.52
N ARG A 41 -17.47 18.87 1.99
CA ARG A 41 -17.07 20.28 2.19
C ARG A 41 -16.33 20.51 3.50
N GLY A 42 -16.40 19.58 4.46
CA GLY A 42 -15.78 19.70 5.77
C GLY A 42 -14.24 19.62 5.74
N ILE A 43 -13.60 20.24 6.73
CA ILE A 43 -12.12 20.25 6.87
C ILE A 43 -11.56 18.82 6.95
N ARG A 44 -12.24 17.92 7.68
CA ARG A 44 -11.84 16.51 7.80
C ARG A 44 -11.85 15.77 6.46
N ALA A 45 -12.81 16.06 5.57
CA ALA A 45 -12.85 15.46 4.24
C ALA A 45 -11.73 15.98 3.35
N LYS A 46 -11.47 17.30 3.37
CA LYS A 46 -10.34 17.91 2.64
C LYS A 46 -9.00 17.35 3.11
N GLN A 47 -8.80 17.22 4.43
CA GLN A 47 -7.60 16.60 5.01
C GLN A 47 -7.46 15.13 4.62
N ALA A 48 -8.55 14.37 4.61
CA ALA A 48 -8.53 12.96 4.20
C ALA A 48 -8.13 12.81 2.72
N TRP A 49 -8.67 13.66 1.83
CA TRP A 49 -8.27 13.71 0.42
C TRP A 49 -6.82 14.11 0.23
N ALA A 50 -6.35 15.16 0.91
CA ALA A 50 -4.94 15.57 0.86
C ALA A 50 -4.00 14.45 1.32
N THR A 51 -4.38 13.73 2.38
CA THR A 51 -3.62 12.59 2.89
C THR A 51 -3.60 11.44 1.88
N TYR A 52 -4.72 11.16 1.21
CA TYR A 52 -4.82 10.15 0.16
C TYR A 52 -3.91 10.49 -1.03
N THR A 53 -4.01 11.70 -1.58
CA THR A 53 -3.18 12.13 -2.72
C THR A 53 -1.68 12.07 -2.38
N GLN A 54 -1.28 12.58 -1.21
CA GLN A 54 0.11 12.50 -0.77
C GLN A 54 0.58 11.04 -0.63
N THR A 55 -0.30 10.14 -0.18
CA THR A 55 0.02 8.72 -0.06
C THR A 55 0.19 8.07 -1.43
N GLN A 56 -0.62 8.44 -2.42
CA GLN A 56 -0.42 8.01 -3.81
C GLN A 56 0.95 8.45 -4.34
N ASP A 57 1.32 9.72 -4.16
CA ASP A 57 2.61 10.26 -4.62
C ASP A 57 3.81 9.51 -4.03
N TYR A 58 3.70 9.08 -2.77
CA TYR A 58 4.74 8.30 -2.11
C TYR A 58 4.84 6.86 -2.64
N LEU A 59 3.73 6.28 -3.10
CA LEU A 59 3.65 4.89 -3.53
C LEU A 59 3.87 4.70 -5.03
N ILE A 60 3.59 5.71 -5.87
CA ILE A 60 3.85 5.67 -7.32
C ILE A 60 5.28 5.17 -7.66
N PRO A 61 6.37 5.71 -7.09
CA PRO A 61 7.71 5.23 -7.40
C PRO A 61 7.95 3.78 -6.97
N LEU A 62 7.38 3.35 -5.84
CA LEU A 62 7.45 1.98 -5.36
C LEU A 62 6.70 1.02 -6.30
N LEU A 63 5.47 1.36 -6.68
CA LEU A 63 4.64 0.57 -7.60
C LEU A 63 5.30 0.41 -8.96
N ARG A 64 5.99 1.45 -9.47
CA ARG A 64 6.79 1.34 -10.70
C ARG A 64 7.92 0.34 -10.54
N LYS A 65 8.71 0.45 -9.45
CA LYS A 65 9.84 -0.46 -9.18
C LYS A 65 9.40 -1.92 -9.07
N LEU A 66 8.33 -2.18 -8.32
CA LEU A 66 7.74 -3.52 -8.19
C LEU A 66 7.27 -4.08 -9.55
N LYS A 67 6.58 -3.27 -10.38
CA LYS A 67 6.13 -3.69 -11.72
C LYS A 67 7.27 -3.96 -12.70
N THR A 68 8.39 -3.25 -12.54
CA THR A 68 9.60 -3.46 -13.36
C THR A 68 10.51 -4.55 -12.80
N LEU A 69 10.16 -5.16 -11.66
CA LEU A 69 10.99 -6.15 -10.97
C LEU A 69 12.42 -5.63 -10.63
N THR A 70 12.57 -4.31 -10.51
CA THR A 70 13.87 -3.64 -10.20
C THR A 70 14.02 -3.30 -8.73
N LEU A 71 13.08 -3.73 -7.89
CA LEU A 71 13.15 -3.49 -6.46
C LEU A 71 14.20 -4.44 -5.84
N PRO A 72 15.12 -3.93 -5.00
CA PRO A 72 16.07 -4.76 -4.26
C PRO A 72 15.39 -5.87 -3.45
N GLU A 73 16.07 -7.01 -3.34
CA GLU A 73 15.54 -8.23 -2.71
C GLU A 73 15.25 -8.03 -1.22
N ASP A 74 16.17 -7.37 -0.50
CA ASP A 74 16.00 -6.99 0.90
C ASP A 74 14.70 -6.21 1.14
N ILE A 75 14.37 -5.25 0.27
CA ILE A 75 13.14 -4.46 0.39
C ILE A 75 11.92 -5.32 0.04
N THR A 76 12.05 -6.19 -0.95
CA THR A 76 10.96 -7.05 -1.42
C THR A 76 10.59 -8.10 -0.38
N ASP A 77 11.56 -8.70 0.29
CA ASP A 77 11.32 -9.69 1.35
C ASP A 77 10.59 -9.07 2.53
N ASN A 78 11.04 -7.88 2.97
CA ASN A 78 10.37 -7.11 4.02
C ASN A 78 8.93 -6.76 3.65
N LEU A 79 8.68 -6.31 2.41
CA LEU A 79 7.32 -6.04 1.94
C LEU A 79 6.48 -7.31 1.87
N THR A 80 7.07 -8.42 1.43
CA THR A 80 6.39 -9.71 1.32
C THR A 80 5.94 -10.20 2.69
N GLU A 81 6.79 -10.06 3.71
CA GLU A 81 6.47 -10.42 5.09
C GLU A 81 5.33 -9.55 5.67
N ILE A 82 5.40 -8.22 5.48
CA ILE A 82 4.36 -7.29 5.94
C ILE A 82 3.01 -7.61 5.28
N ILE A 83 2.99 -7.73 3.94
CA ILE A 83 1.75 -8.02 3.20
C ILE A 83 1.24 -9.43 3.53
N GLY A 84 2.13 -10.41 3.71
CA GLY A 84 1.79 -11.76 4.16
C GLY A 84 1.11 -11.74 5.53
N HIS A 85 1.60 -10.94 6.48
CA HIS A 85 0.94 -10.79 7.78
C HIS A 85 -0.42 -10.07 7.69
N LEU A 86 -0.54 -9.03 6.86
CA LEU A 86 -1.81 -8.33 6.65
C LEU A 86 -2.86 -9.25 6.00
N LEU A 87 -2.45 -10.07 5.02
CA LEU A 87 -3.33 -11.03 4.35
C LEU A 87 -3.80 -12.14 5.30
N ASN A 88 -2.98 -12.52 6.26
CA ASN A 88 -3.32 -13.50 7.30
C ASN A 88 -3.98 -12.86 8.53
N ALA A 89 -4.41 -11.60 8.43
CA ALA A 89 -5.02 -10.83 9.52
C ALA A 89 -4.18 -10.70 10.82
N ASN A 90 -2.87 -10.91 10.71
CA ASN A 90 -1.90 -10.80 11.81
C ASN A 90 -1.38 -9.36 11.92
N ASN A 91 -2.28 -8.43 12.26
CA ASN A 91 -2.01 -6.99 12.29
C ASN A 91 -0.91 -6.57 13.27
N SER A 92 -0.77 -7.27 14.40
CA SER A 92 0.30 -7.06 15.37
C SER A 92 1.67 -7.35 14.75
N ARG A 93 1.82 -8.54 14.17
CA ARG A 93 3.06 -8.95 13.49
C ARG A 93 3.42 -8.05 12.31
N ALA A 94 2.43 -7.68 11.50
CA ALA A 94 2.65 -6.74 10.40
C ALA A 94 3.21 -5.40 10.91
N SER A 95 2.69 -4.92 12.04
CA SER A 95 3.12 -3.67 12.66
C SER A 95 4.52 -3.79 13.27
N ASP A 96 4.86 -4.93 13.87
CA ASP A 96 6.19 -5.21 14.42
C ASP A 96 7.26 -5.24 13.32
N VAL A 97 7.02 -5.95 12.22
CA VAL A 97 7.93 -5.98 11.05
C VAL A 97 8.09 -4.58 10.44
N TYR A 98 6.98 -3.84 10.31
CA TYR A 98 7.03 -2.44 9.86
C TYR A 98 7.88 -1.57 10.79
N LEU A 99 7.74 -1.70 12.11
CA LEU A 99 8.52 -0.94 13.09
C LEU A 99 10.00 -1.32 13.02
N GLN A 100 10.34 -2.59 12.87
CA GLN A 100 11.72 -3.04 12.69
C GLN A 100 12.35 -2.44 11.43
N MET A 101 11.61 -2.41 10.31
CA MET A 101 12.02 -1.73 9.07
C MET A 101 12.16 -0.21 9.26
N ALA A 102 11.25 0.41 10.04
CA ALA A 102 11.20 1.85 10.27
C ALA A 102 12.16 2.36 11.37
N ILE A 103 12.79 1.48 12.15
CA ILE A 103 13.79 1.83 13.17
C ILE A 103 15.20 1.46 12.68
N GLY A 104 15.33 0.49 11.76
CA GLY A 104 16.63 0.03 11.27
C GLY A 104 17.34 -0.97 12.19
N ASN A 105 16.64 -1.50 13.20
CA ASN A 105 17.15 -2.51 14.14
C ASN A 105 16.72 -3.95 13.79
N GLY A 106 16.06 -4.17 12.65
CA GLY A 106 15.85 -5.50 12.07
C GLY A 106 17.09 -6.01 11.30
N PRO A 107 17.06 -7.23 10.72
CA PRO A 107 18.21 -7.84 10.03
C PRO A 107 18.76 -7.04 8.81
N CYS A 108 18.11 -5.96 8.38
CA CYS A 108 18.56 -5.10 7.29
C CYS A 108 18.92 -3.67 7.76
N PRO A 109 20.19 -3.38 8.06
CA PRO A 109 20.64 -2.08 8.60
C PRO A 109 20.69 -0.91 7.57
N PHE A 110 20.29 -1.10 6.31
CA PHE A 110 20.51 -0.13 5.21
C PHE A 110 19.29 0.72 4.80
N VAL A 111 18.15 0.61 5.51
CA VAL A 111 16.86 1.18 5.06
C VAL A 111 16.71 2.70 5.26
N MET A 112 17.56 3.36 6.07
CA MET A 112 17.30 4.74 6.54
C MET A 112 17.98 5.90 5.80
N ASN A 113 18.90 5.66 4.86
CA ASN A 113 19.71 6.76 4.30
C ASN A 113 19.09 7.46 3.08
N ASP A 114 18.08 6.88 2.42
CA ASP A 114 17.46 7.49 1.24
C ASP A 114 16.14 8.19 1.57
N VAL A 115 16.00 9.45 1.15
CA VAL A 115 14.75 10.23 1.27
C VAL A 115 13.58 9.54 0.56
N THR A 116 13.88 8.87 -0.56
CA THR A 116 12.93 8.05 -1.32
C THR A 116 12.42 6.87 -0.48
N LYS A 117 13.27 6.34 0.41
CA LYS A 117 12.92 5.20 1.24
C LYS A 117 11.89 5.53 2.32
N ARG A 118 12.10 6.65 3.00
CA ARG A 118 11.19 7.14 4.06
C ARG A 118 9.78 7.46 3.56
N LYS A 119 9.65 7.97 2.34
CA LYS A 119 8.34 8.27 1.73
C LYS A 119 7.51 7.01 1.52
N TYR A 120 8.09 5.92 1.00
CA TYR A 120 7.33 4.68 0.83
C TYR A 120 6.91 4.07 2.16
N ILE A 121 7.77 4.13 3.19
CA ILE A 121 7.47 3.61 4.53
C ILE A 121 6.25 4.36 5.09
N GLN A 122 6.27 5.69 4.97
CA GLN A 122 5.16 6.52 5.43
C GLN A 122 3.86 6.23 4.68
N GLY A 123 3.92 6.06 3.36
CA GLY A 123 2.77 5.68 2.54
C GLY A 123 2.23 4.29 2.90
N LEU A 124 3.12 3.32 3.10
CA LEU A 124 2.79 1.96 3.49
C LEU A 124 2.08 1.91 4.83
N LYS A 125 2.58 2.62 5.86
CA LYS A 125 1.92 2.71 7.17
C LYS A 125 0.48 3.18 7.05
N ARG A 126 0.23 4.21 6.25
CA ARG A 126 -1.13 4.74 6.04
C ARG A 126 -2.05 3.72 5.41
N LEU A 127 -1.55 2.96 4.41
CA LEU A 127 -2.31 1.86 3.83
C LEU A 127 -2.53 0.70 4.80
N MET A 128 -1.54 0.37 5.64
CA MET A 128 -1.69 -0.67 6.68
C MET A 128 -2.82 -0.33 7.65
N PHE A 129 -2.84 0.90 8.17
CA PHE A 129 -3.93 1.37 9.03
C PHE A 129 -5.28 1.40 8.31
N LYS A 130 -5.31 1.80 7.04
CA LYS A 130 -6.53 1.76 6.23
C LYS A 130 -7.01 0.33 5.98
N CYS A 131 -6.10 -0.60 5.75
CA CYS A 131 -6.43 -2.02 5.66
C CYS A 131 -7.05 -2.53 6.97
N GLN A 132 -6.51 -2.13 8.12
CA GLN A 132 -7.09 -2.46 9.43
C GLN A 132 -8.49 -1.87 9.63
N GLU A 133 -8.77 -0.69 9.06
CA GLU A 133 -10.10 -0.06 9.08
C GLU A 133 -11.11 -0.81 8.21
N TYR A 134 -10.69 -1.31 7.02
CA TYR A 134 -11.59 -2.03 6.10
C TYR A 134 -11.78 -3.51 6.42
N TYR A 135 -10.78 -4.14 7.04
CA TYR A 135 -10.74 -5.56 7.34
C TYR A 135 -10.59 -5.79 8.85
N PRO A 136 -11.70 -5.98 9.61
CA PRO A 136 -11.63 -6.92 10.73
C PRO A 136 -11.17 -8.28 10.17
N PRO A 137 -10.53 -9.16 10.97
CA PRO A 137 -9.64 -10.25 10.54
C PRO A 137 -10.28 -11.36 9.67
N ASP A 138 -10.75 -11.02 8.47
CA ASP A 138 -11.38 -11.92 7.51
C ASP A 138 -10.61 -11.93 6.17
N PRO A 139 -9.80 -12.98 5.91
CA PRO A 139 -8.92 -13.08 4.74
C PRO A 139 -9.65 -13.28 3.40
N SER A 140 -10.97 -13.48 3.40
CA SER A 140 -11.73 -13.95 2.23
C SER A 140 -11.88 -12.89 1.12
N ARG A 141 -11.99 -11.61 1.49
CA ARG A 141 -12.31 -10.51 0.55
C ARG A 141 -11.11 -9.97 -0.24
N CYS A 142 -9.88 -10.22 0.21
CA CYS A 142 -8.67 -9.85 -0.54
C CYS A 142 -8.42 -10.78 -1.74
N ALA A 143 -8.94 -12.01 -1.71
CA ALA A 143 -8.71 -13.00 -2.76
C ALA A 143 -9.63 -12.84 -3.99
N GLU A 144 -10.74 -12.11 -3.84
CA GLU A 144 -11.80 -12.00 -4.86
C GLU A 144 -11.60 -10.82 -5.83
N TYR A 145 -10.64 -9.92 -5.54
CA TYR A 145 -10.32 -8.82 -6.45
C TYR A 145 -9.43 -9.29 -7.61
N ALA A 146 -10.06 -9.58 -8.75
CA ALA A 146 -9.36 -9.71 -10.02
C ALA A 146 -8.98 -8.30 -10.51
N PRO A 147 -7.68 -8.00 -10.72
CA PRO A 147 -7.28 -6.68 -11.22
C PRO A 147 -7.83 -6.50 -12.63
N LYS A 148 -8.90 -5.71 -12.78
CA LYS A 148 -9.17 -5.06 -14.06
C LYS A 148 -7.91 -4.25 -14.38
N ARG A 149 -7.44 -4.34 -15.62
CA ARG A 149 -6.19 -3.75 -16.11
C ARG A 149 -6.37 -2.23 -16.17
N ASP A 150 -6.50 -1.62 -15.01
CA ASP A 150 -7.11 -0.32 -14.86
C ASP A 150 -6.05 0.77 -15.03
N LYS A 151 -6.31 1.60 -16.05
CA LYS A 151 -5.55 2.81 -16.42
C LYS A 151 -5.50 3.87 -15.30
N PHE A 152 -6.08 3.60 -14.13
CA PHE A 152 -6.23 4.54 -13.01
C PHE A 152 -4.90 5.09 -12.46
N LEU A 153 -3.79 4.35 -12.55
CA LEU A 153 -2.49 4.87 -12.13
C LEU A 153 -1.88 5.90 -13.10
N TYR A 154 -2.40 6.02 -14.33
CA TYR A 154 -1.96 7.01 -15.31
C TYR A 154 -2.96 8.17 -15.48
N THR A 155 -4.25 7.98 -15.19
CA THR A 155 -5.27 9.03 -15.37
C THR A 155 -5.40 10.01 -14.20
N CYS A 156 -4.77 9.76 -13.04
CA CYS A 156 -4.70 10.74 -11.96
C CYS A 156 -3.68 11.88 -12.19
N ASN A 157 -3.02 11.94 -13.35
CA ASN A 157 -2.20 13.09 -13.77
C ASN A 157 -2.72 13.67 -15.09
N LEU A 158 -3.83 14.43 -15.05
CA LEU A 158 -3.91 15.71 -15.78
C LEU A 158 -5.14 16.58 -15.47
N THR A 159 -6.24 16.07 -14.90
CA THR A 159 -7.50 16.86 -14.82
C THR A 159 -7.87 17.43 -13.45
N ILE A 160 -7.19 17.05 -12.36
CA ILE A 160 -7.51 17.54 -11.00
C ILE A 160 -6.49 18.56 -10.47
N PHE A 161 -5.40 18.81 -11.19
CA PHE A 161 -4.38 19.81 -10.82
C PHE A 161 -4.57 21.19 -11.49
N CYS A 162 -5.64 21.42 -12.26
CA CYS A 162 -5.89 22.68 -12.97
C CYS A 162 -7.27 23.33 -12.71
N MET A 163 -7.91 23.07 -11.57
CA MET A 163 -9.02 23.92 -11.09
C MET A 163 -8.87 24.27 -9.62
#